data_AF-A0A520A623-F1
#
_entry.id   AF-A0A520A623-F1
#
_cell.length_a   1.000
_cell.length_b   1.000
_cell.length_c   1.000
_cell.angle_alpha   90.00
_cell.angle_beta   90.00
_cell.angle_gamma   90.00
#
_symmetry.space_group_name_H-M   'P 1'
#
loop_
_entity.id
_entity.type
_entity.pdbx_description
1 polymer ?
#
loop_
_entity_poly.entity_id
_entity_poly.type
_entity_poly.pdbx_seq_one_letter_code
_entity_poly.pdbx_strand_id
1 'polypeptide(L)'
;MKRLLLYFAAMVTLFSQSSCGYNGMVERDQAVKGQWANVQSAYQRRSDLIPNLVSTVKGAANFEKSTLEGVINARAKASSVQLNADQLTPENIEKFQAAQSQLSQGLGRLLAVSENYPELKANANFQELQAQIEGTENRINVERN
;
A
#
# COMPACT_ATOMS: atom_id res chain seq x y z
N MET A 1 32.54 -28.71 -48.76
CA MET A 1 32.66 -28.70 -47.27
C MET A 1 32.62 -27.30 -46.67
N LYS A 2 33.47 -26.33 -47.09
CA LYS A 2 33.47 -24.96 -46.51
C LYS A 2 32.14 -24.20 -46.60
N ARG A 3 31.40 -24.36 -47.71
CA ARG A 3 30.06 -23.75 -47.88
C ARG A 3 29.00 -24.32 -46.92
N LEU A 4 29.02 -25.62 -46.67
CA LEU A 4 28.11 -26.28 -45.71
C LEU A 4 28.38 -25.83 -44.27
N LEU A 5 29.64 -25.65 -43.89
CA LEU A 5 30.04 -25.09 -42.60
C LEU A 5 29.53 -23.66 -42.40
N LEU A 6 29.54 -22.83 -43.45
CA LEU A 6 29.01 -21.47 -43.39
C LEU A 6 27.48 -21.45 -43.22
N TYR A 7 26.75 -22.32 -43.91
CA TYR A 7 25.30 -22.44 -43.72
C TYR A 7 24.93 -22.96 -42.34
N PHE A 8 25.68 -23.92 -41.82
CA PHE A 8 25.47 -24.44 -40.47
C PHE A 8 25.77 -23.39 -39.39
N ALA A 9 26.86 -22.63 -39.54
CA ALA A 9 27.18 -21.53 -38.65
C ALA A 9 26.08 -20.45 -38.67
N ALA A 10 25.63 -20.05 -39.86
CA ALA A 10 24.54 -19.08 -39.99
C ALA A 10 23.23 -19.55 -39.33
N MET A 11 22.90 -20.84 -39.45
CA MET A 11 21.72 -21.43 -38.84
C MET A 11 21.81 -21.44 -37.30
N VAL A 12 22.98 -21.78 -36.75
CA VAL A 12 23.21 -21.72 -35.29
C VAL A 12 23.08 -20.29 -34.76
N THR A 13 23.63 -19.30 -35.46
CA THR A 13 23.53 -17.89 -35.06
C THR A 13 22.09 -17.36 -35.14
N LEU A 14 21.26 -17.87 -36.06
CA LEU A 14 19.85 -17.50 -36.18
C LEU A 14 19.01 -18.08 -35.02
N PHE A 15 19.26 -19.33 -34.64
CA PHE A 15 18.54 -19.97 -33.52
C PHE A 15 18.99 -19.48 -32.14
N SER A 16 20.20 -18.92 -32.01
CA SER A 16 20.70 -18.41 -30.73
C SER A 16 20.10 -17.07 -30.29
N GLN A 17 19.33 -16.37 -31.14
CA GLN A 17 18.80 -15.03 -30.86
C GLN A 17 17.37 -15.02 -30.29
N SER A 18 16.68 -16.16 -30.23
CA SER A 18 15.22 -16.18 -30.05
C SER A 18 14.71 -16.28 -28.61
N SER A 19 15.58 -16.34 -27.59
CA SER A 19 15.15 -16.84 -26.26
C SER A 19 15.36 -15.91 -25.06
N CYS A 20 15.95 -14.72 -25.22
CA CYS A 20 16.34 -13.90 -24.05
C CYS A 20 15.32 -12.80 -23.64
N GLY A 21 14.39 -12.41 -24.52
CA GLY A 21 13.52 -11.24 -24.28
C GLY A 21 12.17 -11.52 -23.59
N TYR A 22 11.52 -12.65 -23.89
CA TYR A 22 10.14 -12.91 -23.43
C TYR A 22 10.07 -13.26 -21.95
N ASN A 23 11.02 -14.05 -21.44
CA ASN A 23 11.08 -14.39 -20.01
C ASN A 23 11.32 -13.16 -19.12
N GLY A 24 12.17 -12.22 -19.55
CA GLY A 24 12.47 -11.03 -18.77
C GLY A 24 11.28 -10.08 -18.62
N MET A 25 10.48 -9.90 -19.67
CA MET A 25 9.29 -9.02 -19.60
C MET A 25 8.21 -9.59 -18.68
N VAL A 26 7.95 -10.91 -18.76
CA VAL A 26 7.01 -11.59 -17.88
C VAL A 26 7.47 -11.52 -16.42
N GLU A 27 8.76 -11.77 -16.16
CA GLU A 27 9.33 -11.67 -14.81
C GLU A 27 9.15 -10.28 -14.20
N ARG A 28 9.40 -9.22 -14.99
CA ARG A 28 9.20 -7.83 -14.53
C ARG A 28 7.72 -7.50 -14.29
N ASP A 29 6.82 -7.96 -15.15
CA ASP A 29 5.36 -7.79 -14.94
C ASP A 29 4.91 -8.47 -13.64
N GLN A 30 5.35 -9.71 -13.41
CA GLN A 30 5.04 -10.42 -12.16
C GLN A 30 5.64 -9.75 -10.93
N ALA A 31 6.86 -9.21 -11.04
CA ALA A 31 7.48 -8.45 -9.95
C ALA A 31 6.67 -7.19 -9.61
N VAL A 32 6.21 -6.43 -10.61
CA VAL A 32 5.37 -5.23 -10.40
C VAL A 32 4.03 -5.61 -9.76
N LYS A 33 3.36 -6.66 -10.25
CA LYS A 33 2.11 -7.17 -9.68
C LYS A 33 2.29 -7.61 -8.23
N GLY A 34 3.37 -8.33 -7.94
CA GLY A 34 3.73 -8.76 -6.59
C GLY A 34 3.96 -7.58 -5.65
N GLN A 35 4.78 -6.61 -6.08
CA GLN A 35 5.04 -5.41 -5.28
C GLN A 35 3.76 -4.60 -5.02
N TRP A 36 2.91 -4.46 -6.03
CA TRP A 36 1.64 -3.77 -5.87
C TRP A 36 0.67 -4.50 -4.92
N ALA A 37 0.68 -5.84 -4.91
CA ALA A 37 -0.09 -6.63 -3.95
C ALA A 37 0.39 -6.39 -2.51
N ASN A 38 1.71 -6.23 -2.28
CA ASN A 38 2.25 -5.87 -0.96
C ASN A 38 1.78 -4.49 -0.52
N VAL A 39 1.84 -3.50 -1.42
CA VAL A 39 1.35 -2.13 -1.18
C VAL A 39 -0.14 -2.14 -0.79
N GLN A 40 -0.97 -2.81 -1.59
CA GLN A 40 -2.41 -2.93 -1.30
C GLN A 40 -2.67 -3.62 0.04
N SER A 41 -1.96 -4.71 0.33
CA SER A 41 -2.10 -5.44 1.60
C SER A 41 -1.73 -4.57 2.81
N ALA A 42 -0.72 -3.70 2.67
CA ALA A 42 -0.35 -2.75 3.70
C ALA A 42 -1.44 -1.70 3.95
N TYR A 43 -1.99 -1.10 2.89
CA TYR A 43 -3.10 -0.15 2.99
C TYR A 43 -4.40 -0.78 3.49
N GLN A 44 -4.69 -2.01 3.08
CA GLN A 44 -5.87 -2.76 3.55
C GLN A 44 -5.78 -3.00 5.05
N ARG A 45 -4.64 -3.50 5.55
CA ARG A 45 -4.42 -3.68 6.99
C ARG A 45 -4.70 -2.40 7.77
N ARG A 46 -4.20 -1.24 7.29
CA ARG A 46 -4.49 0.05 7.93
C ARG A 46 -5.99 0.33 7.97
N SER A 47 -6.69 0.11 6.87
CA SER A 47 -8.14 0.31 6.80
C SER A 47 -8.90 -0.61 7.77
N ASP A 48 -8.42 -1.82 7.98
CA ASP A 48 -9.02 -2.84 8.86
C ASP A 48 -8.82 -2.53 10.35
N LEU A 49 -7.77 -1.79 10.71
CA LEU A 49 -7.52 -1.38 12.10
C LEU A 49 -8.40 -0.20 12.56
N ILE A 50 -8.87 0.63 11.64
CA ILE A 50 -9.59 1.86 11.97
C ILE A 50 -10.91 1.63 12.71
N PRO A 51 -11.76 0.63 12.36
CA PRO A 51 -12.97 0.36 13.14
C PRO A 51 -12.68 0.09 14.62
N ASN A 52 -11.62 -0.67 14.92
CA ASN A 52 -11.21 -0.96 16.30
C ASN A 52 -10.66 0.30 17.00
N LEU A 53 -9.87 1.11 16.29
CA LEU A 53 -9.41 2.41 16.80
C LEU A 53 -10.59 3.33 17.15
N VAL A 54 -11.52 3.50 16.21
CA VAL A 54 -12.72 4.33 16.39
C VAL A 54 -13.57 3.82 17.55
N SER A 55 -13.75 2.50 17.68
CA SER A 55 -14.49 1.91 18.80
C SER A 55 -13.81 2.19 20.14
N THR A 56 -12.48 2.05 20.20
CA THR A 56 -11.70 2.31 21.42
C THR A 56 -11.78 3.78 21.83
N VAL A 57 -11.62 4.69 20.87
CA VAL A 57 -11.67 6.14 21.13
C VAL A 57 -13.09 6.60 21.50
N LYS A 58 -14.13 6.02 20.91
CA LYS A 58 -15.53 6.27 21.32
C LYS A 58 -15.82 5.86 22.77
N GLY A 59 -15.04 4.93 23.32
CA GLY A 59 -15.14 4.53 24.73
C GLY A 59 -14.63 5.59 25.71
N ALA A 60 -13.81 6.54 25.25
CA ALA A 60 -13.41 7.69 26.05
C ALA A 60 -14.51 8.75 26.04
N ALA A 61 -14.99 9.09 27.24
CA ALA A 61 -16.03 10.08 27.40
C ALA A 61 -15.58 11.44 26.85
N ASN A 62 -16.46 12.11 26.10
CA ASN A 62 -16.25 13.46 25.56
C ASN A 62 -15.15 13.62 24.51
N PHE A 63 -14.64 12.55 23.90
CA PHE A 63 -13.72 12.69 22.78
C PHE A 63 -14.35 13.47 21.61
N GLU A 64 -13.56 14.31 20.94
CA GLU A 64 -14.02 15.17 19.85
C GLU A 64 -14.66 14.39 18.69
N LYS A 65 -15.99 14.55 18.56
CA LYS A 65 -16.77 13.87 17.51
C LYS A 65 -16.31 14.25 16.11
N SER A 66 -15.98 15.53 15.88
CA SER A 66 -15.49 16.04 14.60
C SER A 66 -14.20 15.35 14.15
N THR A 67 -13.29 15.07 15.09
CA THR A 67 -12.02 14.37 14.84
C THR A 67 -12.27 12.91 14.45
N LEU A 68 -13.16 12.21 15.17
CA LEU A 68 -13.55 10.84 14.81
C LEU A 68 -14.28 10.76 13.46
N GLU A 69 -15.22 11.65 13.20
CA GLU A 69 -15.92 11.75 11.91
C GLU A 69 -14.94 12.01 10.77
N GLY A 70 -13.93 12.86 10.99
CA GLY A 70 -12.84 13.09 10.04
C GLY A 70 -12.09 11.82 9.66
N VAL A 71 -11.74 10.97 10.63
CA VAL A 71 -11.07 9.68 10.39
C VAL A 71 -11.98 8.71 9.64
N ILE A 72 -13.25 8.60 10.04
CA ILE A 72 -14.22 7.72 9.39
C ILE A 72 -14.41 8.11 7.93
N ASN A 73 -14.58 9.41 7.67
CA ASN A 73 -14.75 9.94 6.31
C ASN A 73 -13.49 9.75 5.47
N ALA A 74 -12.31 9.98 6.04
CA ALA A 74 -11.04 9.75 5.35
C ALA A 74 -10.84 8.26 4.99
N ARG A 75 -11.19 7.35 5.90
CA ARG A 75 -11.21 5.90 5.61
C ARG A 75 -12.15 5.55 4.47
N ALA A 76 -13.37 6.08 4.50
CA ALA A 76 -14.37 5.82 3.46
C ALA A 76 -13.86 6.27 2.08
N LYS A 77 -13.27 7.47 2.01
CA LYS A 77 -12.64 7.99 0.78
C LYS A 77 -11.47 7.12 0.32
N ALA A 78 -10.55 6.77 1.23
CA ALA A 78 -9.41 5.92 0.92
C ALA A 78 -9.85 4.54 0.39
N SER A 79 -10.92 3.97 0.94
CA SER A 79 -11.44 2.66 0.52
C SER A 79 -12.24 2.70 -0.79
N SER A 80 -12.78 3.87 -1.15
CA SER A 80 -13.49 4.05 -2.43
C SER A 80 -12.57 4.15 -3.65
N VAL A 81 -11.29 4.49 -3.43
CA VAL A 81 -10.30 4.56 -4.51
C VAL A 81 -9.58 3.22 -4.59
N GLN A 82 -10.07 2.34 -5.47
CA GLN A 82 -9.48 1.04 -5.75
C GLN A 82 -8.61 1.13 -6.99
N LEU A 83 -7.44 0.49 -6.94
CA LEU A 83 -6.47 0.51 -8.03
C LEU A 83 -5.87 -0.88 -8.21
N ASN A 84 -6.14 -1.49 -9.36
CA ASN A 84 -5.62 -2.80 -9.71
C ASN A 84 -4.23 -2.71 -10.37
N ALA A 85 -3.49 -3.82 -10.39
CA ALA A 85 -2.14 -3.85 -10.95
C ALA A 85 -2.09 -3.52 -12.45
N ASP A 86 -3.15 -3.85 -13.19
CA ASP A 86 -3.24 -3.55 -14.64
C ASP A 86 -3.54 -2.07 -14.94
N GLN A 87 -3.74 -1.25 -13.91
CA GLN A 87 -4.13 0.16 -14.01
C GLN A 87 -3.05 1.12 -13.47
N LEU A 88 -1.83 0.63 -13.23
CA LEU A 88 -0.72 1.38 -12.63
C LEU A 88 -0.11 2.44 -13.55
N THR A 89 -0.88 3.48 -13.84
CA THR A 89 -0.38 4.72 -14.45
C THR A 89 0.05 5.70 -13.35
N PRO A 90 0.99 6.63 -13.64
CA PRO A 90 1.39 7.65 -12.67
C PRO A 90 0.20 8.45 -12.12
N GLU A 91 -0.76 8.82 -12.98
CA GLU A 91 -1.97 9.56 -12.60
C GLU A 91 -2.86 8.75 -11.65
N ASN A 92 -3.04 7.45 -11.91
CA ASN A 92 -3.86 6.59 -11.06
C ASN A 92 -3.22 6.34 -9.70
N ILE A 93 -1.90 6.15 -9.69
CA ILE A 93 -1.11 6.01 -8.45
C ILE A 93 -1.21 7.30 -7.64
N GLU A 94 -1.10 8.47 -8.26
CA GLU A 94 -1.23 9.77 -7.58
C GLU A 94 -2.61 9.93 -6.93
N LYS A 95 -3.70 9.63 -7.67
CA LYS A 95 -5.07 9.67 -7.13
C LYS A 95 -5.24 8.72 -5.94
N PHE A 96 -4.72 7.51 -6.05
CA PHE A 96 -4.74 6.54 -4.95
C PHE A 96 -3.95 7.07 -3.74
N GLN A 97 -2.73 7.55 -3.93
CA GLN A 97 -1.89 8.10 -2.87
C GLN A 97 -2.51 9.34 -2.21
N ALA A 98 -3.17 10.21 -2.97
CA ALA A 98 -3.86 11.38 -2.43
C ALA A 98 -4.99 10.97 -1.46
N ALA A 99 -5.79 9.98 -1.82
CA ALA A 99 -6.82 9.44 -0.94
C ALA A 99 -6.22 8.78 0.31
N GLN A 100 -5.13 8.02 0.15
CA GLN A 100 -4.43 7.40 1.28
C GLN A 100 -3.76 8.42 2.21
N SER A 101 -3.26 9.55 1.68
CA SER A 101 -2.64 10.63 2.46
C SER A 101 -3.65 11.34 3.36
N GLN A 102 -4.89 11.56 2.88
CA GLN A 102 -5.96 12.12 3.70
C GLN A 102 -6.24 11.27 4.94
N LEU A 103 -6.17 9.95 4.80
CA LEU A 103 -6.31 9.02 5.92
C LEU A 103 -5.12 9.11 6.89
N SER A 104 -3.87 9.11 6.40
CA SER A 104 -2.69 9.32 7.27
C SER A 104 -2.80 10.62 8.07
N GLN A 105 -3.22 11.72 7.44
CA GLN A 105 -3.42 13.02 8.11
C GLN A 105 -4.56 12.99 9.13
N GLY A 106 -5.64 12.27 8.85
CA GLY A 106 -6.73 12.05 9.80
C GLY A 106 -6.25 11.30 11.05
N LEU A 107 -5.51 10.21 10.85
CA LEU A 107 -4.91 9.43 11.93
C LEU A 107 -3.93 10.26 12.75
N GLY A 108 -3.03 11.03 12.11
CA GLY A 108 -2.10 11.92 12.80
C GLY A 108 -2.79 12.96 13.68
N ARG A 109 -3.89 13.56 13.19
CA ARG A 109 -4.72 14.48 13.99
C ARG A 109 -5.38 13.78 15.17
N LEU A 110 -5.95 12.60 14.98
CA LEU A 110 -6.55 11.82 16.07
C LEU A 110 -5.52 11.51 17.16
N LEU A 111 -4.32 11.09 16.78
CA LEU A 111 -3.25 10.80 17.73
C LEU A 111 -2.82 12.07 18.49
N ALA A 112 -2.61 13.19 17.79
CA ALA A 112 -2.28 14.46 18.44
C ALA A 112 -3.35 14.93 19.43
N VAL A 113 -4.64 14.80 19.08
CA VAL A 113 -5.75 15.14 19.98
C VAL A 113 -5.82 14.17 21.16
N SER A 114 -5.55 12.88 20.95
CA SER A 114 -5.57 11.86 22.01
C SER A 114 -4.57 12.10 23.14
N GLU A 115 -3.52 12.90 22.90
CA GLU A 115 -2.57 13.29 23.93
C GLU A 115 -3.21 14.09 25.09
N ASN A 116 -4.35 14.74 24.83
CA ASN A 116 -5.10 15.50 25.83
C ASN A 116 -6.07 14.64 26.65
N TYR A 117 -6.15 13.33 26.39
CA TYR A 117 -7.10 12.40 27.01
C TYR A 117 -6.33 11.31 27.76
N PRO A 118 -5.97 11.52 29.05
CA PRO A 118 -5.16 10.58 29.83
C PRO A 118 -5.70 9.16 29.88
N GLU A 119 -7.02 9.01 29.88
CA GLU A 119 -7.71 7.72 29.88
C GLU A 119 -7.48 6.93 28.57
N LEU A 120 -7.35 7.61 27.43
CA LEU A 120 -6.96 6.97 26.17
C LEU A 120 -5.48 6.62 26.17
N LYS A 121 -4.63 7.53 26.66
CA LYS A 121 -3.19 7.28 26.76
C LYS A 121 -2.85 6.08 27.63
N ALA A 122 -3.63 5.85 28.69
CA ALA A 122 -3.48 4.72 29.59
C ALA A 122 -4.20 3.45 29.10
N ASN A 123 -4.98 3.52 28.03
CA ASN A 123 -5.72 2.38 27.50
C ASN A 123 -4.78 1.46 26.69
N ALA A 124 -4.53 0.26 27.20
CA ALA A 124 -3.65 -0.72 26.55
C ALA A 124 -4.08 -1.06 25.10
N ASN A 125 -5.39 -1.18 24.84
CA ASN A 125 -5.88 -1.46 23.49
C ASN A 125 -5.62 -0.29 22.54
N PHE A 126 -5.70 0.95 23.03
CA PHE A 126 -5.37 2.14 22.23
C PHE A 126 -3.88 2.20 21.90
N GLN A 127 -3.02 1.95 22.89
CA GLN A 127 -1.56 1.88 22.70
C GLN A 127 -1.16 0.79 21.69
N GLU A 128 -1.78 -0.39 21.79
CA GLU A 128 -1.55 -1.47 20.83
C GLU A 128 -1.97 -1.07 19.41
N LEU A 129 -3.16 -0.50 19.25
CA LEU A 129 -3.64 -0.05 17.95
C LEU A 129 -2.76 1.06 17.36
N GLN A 130 -2.26 1.98 18.19
CA GLN A 130 -1.31 3.02 17.77
C GLN A 130 -0.03 2.38 17.22
N ALA A 131 0.56 1.42 17.95
CA ALA A 131 1.76 0.70 17.50
C ALA A 131 1.52 -0.10 16.22
N GLN A 132 0.36 -0.75 16.09
CA GLN A 132 0.00 -1.49 14.88
C GLN A 132 -0.19 -0.56 13.67
N ILE A 133 -0.78 0.62 13.86
CA ILE A 133 -0.93 1.65 12.82
C ILE A 133 0.44 2.19 12.42
N GLU A 134 1.30 2.54 13.38
CA GLU A 134 2.66 3.01 13.11
C GLU A 134 3.46 1.98 12.31
N GLY A 135 3.46 0.71 12.75
CA GLY A 135 4.11 -0.38 12.02
C GLY A 135 3.54 -0.56 10.61
N THR A 136 2.25 -0.29 10.42
CA THR A 136 1.61 -0.34 9.10
C THR A 136 2.01 0.86 8.23
N GLU A 137 2.12 2.08 8.77
CA GLU A 137 2.63 3.25 8.04
C GLU A 137 4.10 3.05 7.61
N ASN A 138 4.93 2.50 8.50
CA ASN A 138 6.32 2.17 8.17
C ASN A 138 6.40 1.15 7.03
N ARG A 139 5.57 0.11 7.07
CA ARG A 139 5.48 -0.85 5.98
C ARG A 139 4.98 -0.20 4.69
N ILE A 140 3.95 0.64 4.74
CA ILE A 140 3.48 1.39 3.57
C ILE A 140 4.62 2.19 2.93
N ASN A 141 5.45 2.86 3.75
CA ASN A 141 6.59 3.63 3.27
C ASN A 141 7.67 2.77 2.61
N VAL A 142 7.88 1.54 3.10
CA VAL A 142 8.82 0.60 2.48
C VAL A 142 8.26 0.03 1.19
N GLU A 143 7.02 -0.45 1.19
CA GLU A 143 6.45 -1.14 0.02
C GLU A 143 6.22 -0.21 -1.19
N ARG A 144 6.09 1.10 -0.97
CA ARG A 144 5.79 2.06 -2.04
C ARG A 144 7.02 2.65 -2.74
N ASN A 145 8.23 2.43 -2.21
CA ASN A 145 9.48 3.05 -2.66
C ASN A 145 10.46 2.00 -3.17
#